data_AF-A0A7V8NLT0-F1
#
_entry.id   AF-A0A7V8NLT0-F1
#
_cell.length_a   1.000
_cell.length_b   1.000
_cell.length_c   1.000
_cell.angle_alpha   90.00
_cell.angle_beta   90.00
_cell.angle_gamma   90.00
#
_symmetry.space_group_name_H-M   'P 1'
#
loop_
_entity.id
_entity.type
_entity.pdbx_description
1 polymer ?
#
loop_
_entity_poly.entity_id
_entity_poly.type
_entity_poly.pdbx_seq_one_letter_code
_entity_poly.pdbx_strand_id
1 'polypeptide(L)' 'MVVAIAIALVERHAAGQANRTQVPLFEPDPLWSQALPNQWVTGQVGGLAVDSHDNVWVFHRPATIPDGEKGA' A
#
# COMPACT_ATOMS: atom_id res chain seq x y z
N MET A 1 -21.72 20.93 -40.80
CA MET A 1 -20.36 20.35 -40.66
C MET A 1 -19.68 20.78 -39.36
N VAL A 2 -19.63 22.09 -39.03
CA VAL A 2 -18.97 22.60 -37.81
C VAL A 2 -19.56 22.02 -36.51
N VAL A 3 -20.89 21.94 -36.40
CA VAL A 3 -21.57 21.38 -35.22
C VAL A 3 -21.21 19.91 -34.98
N ALA A 4 -21.13 19.12 -36.06
CA ALA A 4 -20.77 17.70 -35.97
C ALA A 4 -19.30 17.51 -35.54
N ILE A 5 -18.40 18.40 -35.99
CA ILE A 5 -16.99 18.39 -35.56
C ILE A 5 -16.88 18.75 -34.08
N ALA A 6 -17.64 19.73 -33.59
CA ALA A 6 -17.64 20.12 -32.19
C ALA A 6 -18.14 18.98 -31.27
N ILE A 7 -19.22 18.30 -31.66
CA ILE A 7 -19.74 17.13 -30.93
C ILE A 7 -18.69 16.02 -30.89
N ALA A 8 -18.11 15.68 -32.04
CA ALA A 8 -17.09 14.64 -32.10
C ALA A 8 -15.88 14.96 -31.21
N LEU A 9 -15.42 16.21 -31.16
CA LEU A 9 -14.30 16.62 -30.31
C LEU A 9 -14.62 16.52 -28.82
N VAL A 10 -15.84 16.88 -28.40
CA VAL A 10 -16.30 16.74 -27.01
C VAL A 10 -16.36 15.26 -26.60
N GLU A 11 -16.89 14.39 -27.46
CA GLU A 11 -16.96 12.95 -27.21
C GLU A 11 -15.57 12.33 -27.07
N ARG A 12 -14.61 12.73 -27.92
CA ARG A 12 -13.21 12.26 -27.85
C ARG A 12 -12.53 12.70 -26.55
N HIS A 13 -12.80 13.94 -26.12
CA HIS A 13 -12.28 14.45 -24.85
C HIS A 13 -12.86 13.67 -23.67
N ALA A 14 -14.18 13.47 -23.62
CA ALA A 14 -14.84 12.73 -22.55
C ALA A 14 -14.32 11.27 -22.46
N ALA A 15 -14.13 10.60 -23.60
CA ALA A 15 -13.57 9.25 -23.65
C ALA A 15 -12.10 9.20 -23.16
N GLY A 16 -11.31 10.24 -23.43
CA GLY A 16 -9.93 10.34 -22.93
C GLY A 16 -9.82 10.61 -21.43
N GLN A 17 -10.82 11.27 -20.83
CA GLN A 17 -10.87 11.53 -19.39
C GLN A 17 -11.36 10.32 -18.57
N ALA A 18 -12.13 9.43 -19.19
CA ALA A 18 -12.66 8.20 -18.58
C ALA A 18 -11.58 7.11 -18.39
N ASN A 19 -10.43 7.25 -19.05
CA ASN A 19 -9.33 6.27 -18.99
C ASN A 19 -8.22 6.66 -18.00
N ARG A 20 -8.56 7.41 -16.93
CA ARG A 20 -7.63 7.57 -15.81
C ARG A 20 -7.65 6.30 -14.99
N THR A 21 -6.55 5.57 -14.96
CA THR A 21 -6.32 4.47 -14.04
C THR A 21 -6.58 4.96 -12.61
N GLN A 22 -7.66 4.49 -12.00
CA GLN A 22 -7.89 4.72 -10.58
C GLN A 22 -6.85 3.90 -9.82
N VAL A 23 -5.98 4.58 -9.09
CA VAL A 23 -5.03 3.94 -8.18
C VAL A 23 -5.68 3.80 -6.81
N PRO A 24 -5.48 2.68 -6.10
CA PRO A 24 -5.95 2.55 -4.73
C PRO A 24 -5.33 3.64 -3.83
N LEU A 25 -6.14 4.19 -2.94
CA LEU A 25 -5.68 5.04 -1.84
C LEU A 25 -5.50 4.15 -0.61
N PHE A 26 -4.40 4.37 0.13
CA PHE A 26 -4.07 3.61 1.33
C PHE A 26 -3.99 4.56 2.52
N GLU A 27 -4.55 4.14 3.65
CA GLU A 27 -4.43 4.84 4.93
C GLU A 27 -3.74 3.91 5.94
N PRO A 28 -2.87 4.43 6.82
CA PRO A 28 -2.27 3.63 7.88
C PRO A 28 -3.32 3.14 8.88
N ASP A 29 -3.26 1.85 9.26
CA ASP A 29 -4.04 1.30 10.36
C ASP A 29 -3.34 1.58 11.71
N PRO A 30 -3.90 2.44 12.59
CA PRO A 30 -3.30 2.76 13.88
C PRO A 30 -3.38 1.63 14.92
N LEU A 31 -4.22 0.62 14.71
CA LEU A 31 -4.45 -0.47 15.67
C LEU A 31 -3.61 -1.72 15.36
N TRP A 32 -2.91 -1.76 14.22
CA TRP A 32 -2.15 -2.94 13.78
C TRP A 32 -1.14 -3.44 14.83
N SER A 33 -0.48 -2.52 15.55
CA SER A 33 0.53 -2.86 16.54
C SER A 33 -0.06 -3.54 17.79
N GLN A 34 -1.33 -3.25 18.10
CA GLN A 34 -2.04 -3.86 19.23
C GLN A 34 -2.51 -5.28 18.91
N ALA A 35 -2.67 -5.62 17.62
CA ALA A 35 -3.08 -6.94 17.18
C ALA A 35 -1.95 -7.99 17.30
N LEU A 36 -0.69 -7.54 17.39
CA LEU A 36 0.45 -8.45 17.49
C LEU A 36 0.57 -9.02 18.91
N PRO A 37 0.61 -10.36 19.07
CA PRO A 37 0.83 -10.97 20.36
C PRO A 37 2.27 -10.69 20.84
N ASN A 38 2.49 -10.69 22.15
CA ASN A 38 3.83 -10.68 22.76
C ASN A 38 4.70 -9.42 22.49
N GLN A 39 4.11 -8.26 22.20
CA GLN A 39 4.81 -6.96 22.15
C GLN A 39 6.13 -6.99 21.34
N TRP A 40 6.09 -7.55 20.13
CA TRP A 40 7.29 -7.84 19.36
C TRP A 40 8.16 -6.59 19.12
N VAL A 41 9.46 -6.76 19.34
CA VAL A 41 10.49 -5.82 18.91
C VAL A 41 11.13 -6.33 17.62
N THR A 42 11.16 -5.48 16.60
CA THR A 42 11.73 -5.81 15.30
C THR A 42 12.94 -4.96 14.99
N GLY A 43 13.94 -5.58 14.37
CA GLY A 43 15.05 -4.86 13.73
C GLY A 43 14.66 -4.32 12.35
N GLN A 44 15.65 -3.92 11.55
CA GLN A 44 15.45 -3.48 10.17
C GLN A 44 14.80 -4.59 9.34
N VAL A 45 13.71 -4.25 8.66
CA VAL A 45 12.96 -5.16 7.79
C VAL A 45 13.61 -5.19 6.41
N GLY A 46 14.04 -6.38 5.98
CA GLY A 46 14.65 -6.61 4.67
C GLY A 46 13.67 -7.15 3.63
N GLY A 47 12.48 -7.61 4.05
CA GLY A 47 11.46 -8.13 3.15
C GLY A 47 10.13 -8.41 3.85
N LEU A 48 9.07 -8.38 3.06
CA LEU A 48 7.70 -8.69 3.45
C LEU A 48 7.07 -9.59 2.39
N ALA A 49 6.20 -10.50 2.82
CA ALA A 49 5.38 -11.30 1.94
C ALA A 49 4.01 -11.54 2.57
N VAL A 50 3.00 -11.75 1.73
CA VAL A 50 1.66 -12.17 2.15
C VAL A 50 1.39 -13.53 1.51
N ASP A 51 0.96 -14.50 2.31
CA ASP A 51 0.62 -15.83 1.81
C ASP A 51 -0.86 -15.93 1.40
N SER A 52 -1.27 -17.09 0.90
CA SER A 52 -2.65 -17.33 0.43
C SER A 52 -3.71 -17.31 1.54
N HIS A 53 -3.30 -17.29 2.81
CA HIS A 53 -4.17 -17.24 3.98
C HIS A 53 -4.19 -15.86 4.64
N ASP A 54 -3.64 -14.84 3.96
CA ASP A 54 -3.56 -13.47 4.45
C ASP A 54 -2.64 -13.29 5.68
N ASN A 55 -1.70 -14.23 5.90
CA ASN A 55 -0.66 -14.02 6.91
C ASN A 55 0.44 -13.11 6.36
N VAL A 56 0.87 -12.14 7.17
CA VAL A 56 2.01 -11.28 6.86
C VAL A 56 3.30 -11.89 7.40
N TRP A 57 4.24 -12.18 6.51
CA TRP A 57 5.56 -12.69 6.84
C TRP A 57 6.59 -11.56 6.79
N VAL A 58 7.36 -11.41 7.87
CA VAL A 58 8.36 -10.34 8.01
C VAL A 58 9.76 -10.93 8.15
N PHE A 59 10.65 -10.59 7.23
CA PHE A 59 12.08 -10.90 7.34
C PHE A 59 12.84 -9.70 7.89
N HIS A 60 13.25 -9.78 9.15
CA HIS A 60 13.98 -8.70 9.83
C HIS A 60 15.39 -9.12 10.27
N ARG A 61 16.22 -8.14 10.62
CA ARG A 61 17.61 -8.33 11.05
C ARG A 61 17.74 -8.08 12.57
N PRO A 62 17.75 -9.12 13.42
CA PRO A 62 17.77 -8.93 14.89
C PRO A 62 18.98 -8.14 15.39
N ALA A 63 20.13 -8.25 14.70
CA ALA A 63 21.36 -7.56 15.07
C ALA A 63 21.26 -6.02 15.02
N THR A 64 20.25 -5.46 14.34
CA THR A 64 20.05 -4.00 14.24
C THR A 64 19.10 -3.46 15.31
N ILE A 65 18.60 -4.30 16.21
CA ILE A 65 17.81 -3.84 17.36
C ILE A 65 18.77 -3.13 18.32
N PRO A 66 18.45 -1.92 18.81
CA PRO A 66 19.23 -1.26 19.86
C PRO A 66 19.31 -2.12 21.11
N ASP A 67 20.44 -2.13 21.82
CA ASP A 67 20.63 -3.01 22.99
C ASP A 67 19.58 -2.82 24.09
N GLY A 68 19.10 -1.58 24.28
CA GLY A 68 18.05 -1.25 25.25
C GLY A 68 16.65 -1.79 24.88
N GLU A 69 16.48 -2.30 23.67
CA GLU A 69 15.20 -2.81 23.15
C GLU A 69 15.23 -4.33 22.94
N LYS A 70 16.38 -4.99 23.16
CA LYS A 70 16.51 -6.44 23.06
C LYS A 70 15.90 -7.12 24.30
N GLY A 71 14.79 -7.83 24.12
CA GLY A 71 14.17 -8.66 25.16
C GLY A 71 13.17 -7.96 26.08
N ALA A 72 12.64 -6.81 25.65
CA ALA A 72 11.43 -6.22 26.22
C ALA A 72 10.21 -7.14 26.00
#